data_AF-A0A0F8YA19-F1
#
_entry.id   AF-A0A0F8YA19-F1
#
_cell.length_a   1.000
_cell.length_b   1.000
_cell.length_c   1.000
_cell.angle_alpha   90.00
_cell.angle_beta   90.00
_cell.angle_gamma   90.00
#
_symmetry.space_group_name_H-M   'P 1'
#
loop_
_entity.id
_entity.type
_entity.pdbx_description
1 polymer ?
#
loop_
_entity_poly.entity_id
_entity_poly.type
_entity_poly.pdbx_seq_one_letter_code
_entity_poly.pdbx_strand_id
1 'polypeptide(L)'
;QLTELPPEIGKLTNLQELYFYNNQLTELPPEIGKLTNLDTLSLAENPLKLPPLEIVEQGTEAVLAYLRGVGKGAIRKWASKLLIVGEGGVGKTHLLHALRGEQPPDDLETTHGIEVKSLELTHPEEADTNMRLNCWDFGGQSIYHATHQFFLTDRSLFLLVWNARVGYEQSKLYYWLDTIKALSPDSPVLLVATHIDERDATLPYDDLKHKYPNIVGRWEVCCTEGGGIGELTDAITQEASRLPLMGQTWPATWLEAAEAIMAKKQDNHITRTQLQGIMSVCDIDEGGQRVLARWMHDMGYILYFDKDEELKDTVLLDPQWVTRKISDVLECDAIVEGLGIFCQEYMDEVWSDITDTTMREHLLRLMERFDLSYRIPDDPQDRSIVVERLRLDPPDYE
;
A
#
# COMPACT_ATOMS: atom_id res chain seq x y z
N GLN A 1 12.29 26.24 -24.58
CA GLN A 1 12.03 25.04 -23.76
C GLN A 1 11.84 23.88 -24.71
N LEU A 2 12.46 22.74 -24.42
CA LEU A 2 12.33 21.51 -25.20
C LEU A 2 11.00 20.83 -24.87
N THR A 3 10.31 20.33 -25.89
CA THR A 3 9.07 19.56 -25.75
C THR A 3 9.29 18.06 -25.99
N GLU A 4 10.34 17.70 -26.72
CA GLU A 4 10.71 16.32 -27.04
C GLU A 4 12.23 16.18 -27.16
N LEU A 5 12.72 14.93 -27.08
CA LEU A 5 14.11 14.58 -27.30
C LEU A 5 14.22 13.62 -28.49
N PRO A 6 15.23 13.80 -29.38
CA PRO A 6 15.41 12.92 -30.51
C PRO A 6 15.91 11.53 -30.06
N PRO A 7 15.41 10.43 -30.65
CA PRO A 7 15.90 9.07 -30.40
C PRO A 7 17.41 8.91 -30.60
N GLU A 8 18.02 9.73 -31.46
CA GLU A 8 19.45 9.73 -31.74
C GLU A 8 20.32 10.01 -30.50
N ILE A 9 19.75 10.57 -29.43
CA ILE A 9 20.47 10.79 -28.17
C ILE A 9 21.08 9.49 -27.61
N GLY A 10 20.43 8.35 -27.82
CA GLY A 10 20.93 7.03 -27.41
C GLY A 10 22.21 6.58 -28.13
N LYS A 11 22.68 7.30 -29.15
CA LYS A 11 23.97 7.05 -29.81
C LYS A 11 25.15 7.63 -29.04
N LEU A 12 24.90 8.51 -28.07
CA LEU A 12 25.94 9.17 -27.26
C LEU A 12 26.44 8.26 -26.13
N THR A 13 26.90 7.06 -26.44
CA THR A 13 27.20 6.00 -25.44
C THR A 13 28.28 6.36 -24.42
N ASN A 14 29.09 7.41 -24.65
CA ASN A 14 30.10 7.90 -23.71
C ASN A 14 29.59 9.02 -22.79
N LEU A 15 28.31 9.38 -22.88
CA LEU A 15 27.73 10.46 -22.09
C LEU A 15 27.61 10.04 -20.62
N GLN A 16 28.15 10.87 -19.72
CA GLN A 16 28.15 10.64 -18.26
C GLN A 16 27.13 11.50 -17.52
N GLU A 17 26.87 12.69 -18.04
CA GLU A 17 25.96 13.65 -17.43
C GLU A 17 25.02 14.24 -18.48
N LEU A 18 23.74 14.31 -18.15
CA LEU A 18 22.69 14.83 -19.02
C LEU A 18 21.68 15.65 -18.21
N TYR A 19 21.58 16.94 -18.52
CA TYR A 19 20.74 17.89 -17.79
C TYR A 19 19.64 18.45 -18.69
N PHE A 20 18.38 18.18 -18.33
CA PHE A 20 17.18 18.70 -19.00
C PHE A 20 16.23 19.45 -18.05
N TYR A 21 16.77 19.99 -16.95
CA TYR A 21 15.95 20.73 -15.99
C TYR A 21 15.18 21.89 -16.65
N ASN A 22 13.96 22.16 -16.17
CA ASN A 22 13.11 23.28 -16.60
C ASN A 22 12.78 23.28 -18.11
N ASN A 23 12.20 22.18 -18.57
CA ASN A 23 11.69 22.01 -19.93
C ASN A 23 10.22 21.56 -19.92
N GLN A 24 9.69 21.26 -21.09
CA GLN A 24 8.30 20.81 -21.29
C GLN A 24 8.25 19.36 -21.77
N LEU A 25 9.22 18.54 -21.36
CA LEU A 25 9.26 17.13 -21.73
C LEU A 25 8.12 16.38 -21.05
N THR A 26 7.26 15.77 -21.86
CA THR A 26 6.21 14.86 -21.37
C THR A 26 6.65 13.41 -21.40
N GLU A 27 7.61 13.07 -22.25
CA GLU A 27 8.15 11.72 -22.38
C GLU A 27 9.65 11.72 -22.72
N LEU A 28 10.31 10.61 -22.40
CA LEU A 28 11.69 10.33 -22.77
C LEU A 28 11.75 9.20 -23.80
N PRO A 29 12.55 9.33 -24.88
CA PRO A 29 12.72 8.25 -25.85
C PRO A 29 13.38 7.03 -25.19
N PRO A 30 12.89 5.80 -25.43
CA PRO A 30 13.47 4.57 -24.90
C PRO A 30 14.97 4.41 -25.19
N GLU A 31 15.46 5.04 -26.26
CA GLU A 31 16.87 5.08 -26.64
C GLU A 31 17.79 5.66 -25.57
N ILE A 32 17.30 6.51 -24.66
CA ILE A 32 18.08 6.98 -23.51
C ILE A 32 18.53 5.80 -22.64
N GLY A 33 17.76 4.72 -22.56
CA GLY A 33 18.14 3.50 -21.85
C GLY A 33 19.44 2.84 -22.37
N LYS A 34 19.89 3.18 -23.58
CA LYS A 34 21.16 2.70 -24.18
C LYS A 34 22.39 3.44 -23.65
N LEU A 35 22.22 4.54 -22.91
CA LEU A 35 23.31 5.33 -22.35
C LEU A 35 23.89 4.68 -21.10
N THR A 36 24.61 3.56 -21.27
CA THR A 36 25.10 2.73 -20.15
C THR A 36 26.17 3.39 -19.27
N ASN A 37 26.77 4.49 -19.72
CA ASN A 37 27.77 5.25 -18.95
C ASN A 37 27.17 6.50 -18.28
N LEU A 38 25.84 6.70 -18.35
CA LEU A 38 25.19 7.89 -17.83
C LEU A 38 24.98 7.74 -16.31
N ASP A 39 25.73 8.52 -15.54
CA ASP A 39 25.66 8.54 -14.08
C ASP A 39 24.62 9.55 -13.59
N THR A 40 24.53 10.71 -14.24
CA THR A 40 23.66 11.81 -13.82
C THR A 40 22.65 12.17 -14.90
N LEU A 41 21.35 11.98 -14.60
CA LEU A 41 20.24 12.46 -15.41
C LEU A 41 19.35 13.39 -14.58
N SER A 42 19.30 14.67 -14.95
CA SER A 42 18.44 15.65 -14.30
C SER A 42 17.23 15.99 -15.16
N LEU A 43 16.04 15.69 -14.64
CA LEU A 43 14.75 15.88 -15.31
C LEU A 43 13.80 16.82 -14.55
N ALA A 44 14.29 17.46 -13.48
CA ALA A 44 13.47 18.31 -12.61
C ALA A 44 12.74 19.41 -13.40
N GLU A 45 11.57 19.81 -12.92
CA GLU A 45 10.74 20.84 -13.57
C GLU A 45 10.36 20.48 -15.03
N ASN A 46 10.00 19.22 -15.27
CA ASN A 46 9.35 18.77 -16.50
C ASN A 46 8.00 18.10 -16.19
N PRO A 47 6.97 18.27 -17.03
CA PRO A 47 5.67 17.60 -16.89
C PRO A 47 5.73 16.13 -17.38
N LEU A 48 6.71 15.36 -16.90
CA LEU A 48 6.93 13.99 -17.35
C LEU A 48 5.78 13.07 -16.98
N LYS A 49 5.32 12.32 -17.98
CA LYS A 49 4.40 11.19 -17.84
C LYS A 49 5.13 9.86 -18.01
N LEU A 50 6.14 9.80 -18.88
CA LEU A 50 6.94 8.61 -19.16
C LEU A 50 8.44 8.95 -19.15
N PRO A 51 9.26 8.39 -18.24
CA PRO A 51 8.90 7.45 -17.18
C PRO A 51 8.00 8.10 -16.09
N PRO A 52 7.25 7.30 -15.32
CA PRO A 52 6.52 7.79 -14.15
C PRO A 52 7.47 8.49 -13.17
N LEU A 53 6.98 9.48 -12.43
CA LEU A 53 7.77 10.27 -11.49
C LEU A 53 8.43 9.38 -10.43
N GLU A 54 7.78 8.30 -10.05
CA GLU A 54 8.23 7.28 -9.11
C GLU A 54 9.51 6.58 -9.59
N ILE A 55 9.69 6.46 -10.90
CA ILE A 55 10.93 5.92 -11.47
C ILE A 55 12.02 7.00 -11.48
N VAL A 56 11.64 8.26 -11.77
CA VAL A 56 12.56 9.40 -11.78
C VAL A 56 13.14 9.67 -10.38
N GLU A 57 12.32 9.61 -9.34
CA GLU A 57 12.71 9.79 -7.93
C GLU A 57 13.70 8.72 -7.45
N GLN A 58 13.73 7.55 -8.11
CA GLN A 58 14.66 6.47 -7.79
C GLN A 58 16.06 6.65 -8.43
N GLY A 59 16.23 7.70 -9.24
CA GLY A 59 17.52 8.12 -9.80
C GLY A 59 17.78 7.64 -11.22
N THR A 60 18.94 8.04 -11.75
CA THR A 60 19.33 7.82 -13.15
C THR A 60 19.20 6.36 -13.59
N GLU A 61 19.76 5.43 -12.81
CA GLU A 61 19.76 4.01 -13.19
C GLU A 61 18.36 3.40 -13.24
N ALA A 62 17.44 3.87 -12.39
CA ALA A 62 16.04 3.43 -12.43
C ALA A 62 15.35 3.87 -13.72
N VAL A 63 15.57 5.13 -14.12
CA VAL A 63 15.06 5.67 -15.39
C VAL A 63 15.62 4.90 -16.58
N LEU A 64 16.93 4.64 -16.59
CA LEU A 64 17.58 3.90 -17.67
C LEU A 64 17.04 2.47 -17.78
N ALA A 65 16.93 1.76 -16.65
CA ALA A 65 16.39 0.40 -16.60
C ALA A 65 14.93 0.34 -17.09
N TYR A 66 14.10 1.29 -16.65
CA TYR A 66 12.72 1.40 -17.12
C TYR A 66 12.65 1.63 -18.63
N LEU A 67 13.42 2.59 -19.17
CA LEU A 67 13.42 2.91 -20.59
C LEU A 67 13.94 1.75 -21.44
N ARG A 68 14.95 1.01 -20.96
CA ARG A 68 15.41 -0.24 -21.59
C ARG A 68 14.28 -1.27 -21.65
N GLY A 69 13.54 -1.44 -20.55
CA GLY A 69 12.41 -2.36 -20.48
C GLY A 69 11.29 -1.97 -21.44
N VAL A 70 10.87 -0.70 -21.45
CA VAL A 70 9.85 -0.17 -22.36
C VAL A 70 10.25 -0.39 -23.83
N GLY A 71 11.53 -0.21 -24.17
CA GLY A 71 12.04 -0.45 -25.52
C GLY A 71 11.96 -1.91 -26.00
N LYS A 72 11.87 -2.90 -25.09
CA LYS A 72 11.68 -4.32 -25.42
C LYS A 72 10.20 -4.71 -25.58
N GLY A 73 9.30 -3.92 -25.01
CA GLY A 73 7.87 -4.17 -25.00
C GLY A 73 7.23 -3.52 -23.78
N ALA A 74 6.06 -2.91 -23.99
CA ALA A 74 5.44 -2.08 -22.97
C ALA A 74 3.92 -2.33 -22.94
N ILE A 75 3.37 -2.41 -21.73
CA ILE A 75 1.96 -2.67 -21.49
C ILE A 75 1.40 -1.54 -20.64
N ARG A 76 0.29 -0.94 -21.08
CA ARG A 76 -0.45 0.05 -20.31
C ARG A 76 -1.22 -0.67 -19.20
N LYS A 77 -1.01 -0.28 -17.93
CA LYS A 77 -1.67 -0.91 -16.78
C LYS A 77 -2.57 0.10 -16.08
N TRP A 78 -3.80 -0.33 -15.81
CA TRP A 78 -4.78 0.41 -15.01
C TRP A 78 -4.99 -0.33 -13.70
N ALA A 79 -4.04 -0.20 -12.78
CA ALA A 79 -4.13 -0.81 -11.47
C ALA A 79 -3.69 0.16 -10.38
N SER A 80 -4.44 0.22 -9.28
CA SER A 80 -4.06 0.96 -8.08
C SER A 80 -4.63 0.32 -6.81
N LYS A 81 -4.39 0.95 -5.66
CA LYS A 81 -4.83 0.52 -4.34
C LYS A 81 -6.02 1.35 -3.86
N LEU A 82 -7.03 0.67 -3.32
CA LEU A 82 -8.16 1.26 -2.63
C LEU A 82 -8.12 0.82 -1.16
N LEU A 83 -8.07 1.76 -0.23
CA LEU A 83 -8.06 1.45 1.20
C LEU A 83 -9.40 1.83 1.82
N ILE A 84 -10.05 0.87 2.48
CA ILE A 84 -11.32 1.08 3.16
C ILE A 84 -11.04 1.14 4.66
N VAL A 85 -11.07 2.34 5.22
CA VAL A 85 -10.69 2.63 6.61
C VAL A 85 -11.87 3.18 7.41
N GLY A 86 -11.82 3.01 8.73
CA GLY A 86 -12.88 3.41 9.64
C GLY A 86 -12.97 2.46 10.83
N GLU A 87 -13.73 2.84 11.87
CA GLU A 87 -13.89 2.03 13.08
C GLU A 87 -14.53 0.66 12.83
N GLY A 88 -14.48 -0.21 13.84
CA GLY A 88 -15.16 -1.49 13.87
C GLY A 88 -16.66 -1.35 13.71
N GLY A 89 -17.26 -2.27 12.94
CA GLY A 89 -18.71 -2.32 12.78
C GLY A 89 -19.32 -1.18 11.96
N VAL A 90 -18.54 -0.32 11.30
CA VAL A 90 -19.09 0.76 10.44
C VAL A 90 -19.63 0.27 9.09
N GLY A 91 -19.46 -1.02 8.77
CA GLY A 91 -19.98 -1.64 7.56
C GLY A 91 -19.02 -1.70 6.35
N LYS A 92 -17.70 -1.65 6.59
CA LYS A 92 -16.67 -1.67 5.52
C LYS A 92 -16.75 -2.90 4.62
N THR A 93 -16.84 -4.08 5.22
CA THR A 93 -16.96 -5.36 4.49
C THR A 93 -18.25 -5.43 3.67
N HIS A 94 -19.38 -4.99 4.25
CA HIS A 94 -20.65 -4.89 3.54
C HIS A 94 -20.56 -3.93 2.33
N LEU A 95 -19.91 -2.77 2.52
CA LEU A 95 -19.68 -1.79 1.45
C LEU A 95 -18.85 -2.39 0.32
N LEU A 96 -17.78 -3.12 0.64
CA LEU A 96 -16.93 -3.76 -0.36
C LEU A 96 -17.67 -4.82 -1.19
N HIS A 97 -18.51 -5.63 -0.55
CA HIS A 97 -19.37 -6.57 -1.27
C HIS A 97 -20.38 -5.85 -2.18
N ALA A 98 -21.03 -4.79 -1.66
CA ALA A 98 -21.98 -3.98 -2.43
C ALA A 98 -21.32 -3.33 -3.66
N LEU A 99 -20.12 -2.77 -3.52
CA LEU A 99 -19.34 -2.20 -4.63
C LEU A 99 -19.00 -3.24 -5.71
N ARG A 100 -18.85 -4.50 -5.32
CA ARG A 100 -18.57 -5.62 -6.24
C ARG A 100 -19.83 -6.27 -6.80
N GLY A 101 -21.02 -5.81 -6.41
CA GLY A 101 -22.30 -6.43 -6.78
C GLY A 101 -22.50 -7.82 -6.16
N GLU A 102 -21.78 -8.13 -5.07
CA GLU A 102 -21.88 -9.38 -4.34
C GLU A 102 -22.87 -9.24 -3.17
N GLN A 103 -23.55 -10.33 -2.80
CA GLN A 103 -24.33 -10.34 -1.56
C GLN A 103 -23.40 -10.50 -0.36
N PRO A 104 -23.58 -9.70 0.71
CA PRO A 104 -22.81 -9.89 1.93
C PRO A 104 -23.15 -11.26 2.56
N PRO A 105 -22.18 -11.98 3.14
CA PRO A 105 -22.45 -13.23 3.85
C PRO A 105 -23.37 -13.01 5.06
N ASP A 106 -24.26 -13.98 5.33
CA ASP A 106 -25.31 -13.92 6.37
C ASP A 106 -24.76 -13.81 7.81
N ASP A 107 -23.49 -14.17 8.02
CA ASP A 107 -22.80 -14.18 9.32
C ASP A 107 -21.49 -13.39 9.23
N LEU A 108 -21.60 -12.06 9.30
CA LEU A 108 -20.45 -11.17 9.40
C LEU A 108 -20.11 -10.98 10.87
N GLU A 109 -19.43 -11.97 11.46
CA GLU A 109 -18.57 -11.69 12.60
C GLU A 109 -17.61 -10.54 12.24
N THR A 110 -17.17 -9.77 13.22
CA THR A 110 -16.26 -8.64 12.98
C THR A 110 -15.05 -9.12 12.18
N THR A 111 -14.80 -8.54 11.00
CA THR A 111 -13.65 -8.90 10.17
C THR A 111 -12.36 -8.82 10.99
N HIS A 112 -11.73 -9.96 11.22
CA HIS A 112 -10.44 -10.06 11.91
C HIS A 112 -9.31 -9.87 10.89
N GLY A 113 -8.35 -8.99 11.20
CA GLY A 113 -7.19 -8.73 10.34
C GLY A 113 -7.51 -7.93 9.07
N ILE A 114 -6.97 -8.34 7.93
CA ILE A 114 -7.06 -7.60 6.65
C ILE A 114 -7.51 -8.53 5.53
N GLU A 115 -8.55 -8.12 4.81
CA GLU A 115 -9.00 -8.81 3.60
C GLU A 115 -8.63 -7.99 2.36
N VAL A 116 -8.01 -8.66 1.37
CA VAL A 116 -7.63 -8.04 0.09
C VAL A 116 -8.49 -8.65 -1.01
N LYS A 117 -9.31 -7.82 -1.65
CA LYS A 117 -10.21 -8.19 -2.74
C LYS A 117 -9.96 -7.30 -3.94
N SER A 118 -10.23 -7.76 -5.16
CA SER A 118 -10.15 -6.92 -6.36
C SER A 118 -11.51 -6.35 -6.73
N LEU A 119 -11.55 -5.04 -7.02
CA LEU A 119 -12.67 -4.36 -7.61
C LEU A 119 -12.30 -4.00 -9.06
N GLU A 120 -13.06 -4.53 -10.01
CA GLU A 120 -12.90 -4.26 -11.43
C GLU A 120 -13.90 -3.18 -11.84
N LEU A 121 -13.42 -2.12 -12.46
CA LEU A 121 -14.20 -0.94 -12.87
C LEU A 121 -13.94 -0.66 -14.35
N THR A 122 -14.94 -0.18 -15.08
CA THR A 122 -14.75 0.28 -16.46
C THR A 122 -14.26 1.73 -16.43
N HIS A 123 -13.26 2.06 -17.26
CA HIS A 123 -12.71 3.41 -17.33
C HIS A 123 -13.80 4.41 -17.78
N PRO A 124 -13.91 5.59 -17.13
CA PRO A 124 -15.03 6.51 -17.35
C PRO A 124 -15.08 7.09 -18.78
N GLU A 125 -13.93 7.20 -19.43
CA GLU A 125 -13.79 7.80 -20.78
C GLU A 125 -13.36 6.78 -21.85
N GLU A 126 -12.99 5.55 -21.46
CA GLU A 126 -12.44 4.52 -22.36
C GLU A 126 -13.22 3.22 -22.16
N ALA A 127 -14.32 3.02 -22.89
CA ALA A 127 -15.28 1.95 -22.65
C ALA A 127 -14.71 0.52 -22.73
N ASP A 128 -13.63 0.31 -23.48
CA ASP A 128 -12.96 -1.01 -23.62
C ASP A 128 -11.83 -1.22 -22.60
N THR A 129 -11.62 -0.26 -21.69
CA THR A 129 -10.53 -0.27 -20.72
C THR A 129 -11.06 -0.61 -19.34
N ASN A 130 -10.56 -1.70 -18.76
CA ASN A 130 -10.85 -2.08 -17.38
C ASN A 130 -9.74 -1.60 -16.45
N MET A 131 -10.14 -1.01 -15.32
CA MET A 131 -9.29 -0.61 -14.22
C MET A 131 -9.48 -1.60 -13.06
N ARG A 132 -8.39 -1.98 -12.42
CA ARG A 132 -8.40 -2.86 -11.25
C ARG A 132 -7.96 -2.13 -10.00
N LEU A 133 -8.78 -2.13 -8.98
CA LEU A 133 -8.42 -1.65 -7.65
C LEU A 133 -8.23 -2.83 -6.70
N ASN A 134 -7.03 -2.94 -6.13
CA ASN A 134 -6.80 -3.86 -5.01
C ASN A 134 -7.33 -3.19 -3.75
N CYS A 135 -8.46 -3.70 -3.27
CA CYS A 135 -9.21 -3.19 -2.13
C CYS A 135 -8.71 -3.84 -0.86
N TRP A 136 -8.28 -3.02 0.08
CA TRP A 136 -7.86 -3.42 1.42
C TRP A 136 -8.99 -3.09 2.39
N ASP A 137 -9.64 -4.12 2.90
CA ASP A 137 -10.63 -4.01 3.98
C ASP A 137 -9.96 -4.32 5.31
N PHE A 138 -9.88 -3.29 6.14
CA PHE A 138 -9.23 -3.37 7.43
C PHE A 138 -10.22 -3.75 8.54
N GLY A 139 -9.90 -4.78 9.32
CA GLY A 139 -10.60 -5.11 10.54
C GLY A 139 -10.65 -3.91 11.49
N GLY A 140 -11.82 -3.60 12.03
CA GLY A 140 -12.01 -2.35 12.77
C GLY A 140 -11.81 -2.42 14.28
N GLN A 141 -11.14 -3.45 14.80
CA GLN A 141 -10.74 -3.43 16.21
C GLN A 141 -9.60 -2.43 16.42
N SER A 142 -9.61 -1.73 17.56
CA SER A 142 -8.64 -0.66 17.85
C SER A 142 -7.18 -1.15 17.85
N ILE A 143 -7.01 -2.42 18.20
CA ILE A 143 -5.72 -3.11 18.24
C ILE A 143 -5.07 -3.21 16.85
N TYR A 144 -5.85 -3.13 15.77
CA TYR A 144 -5.36 -3.24 14.39
C TYR A 144 -4.95 -1.92 13.75
N HIS A 145 -5.27 -0.76 14.35
CA HIS A 145 -4.94 0.53 13.74
C HIS A 145 -3.44 0.67 13.43
N ALA A 146 -2.59 0.10 14.27
CA ALA A 146 -1.15 0.18 14.10
C ALA A 146 -0.64 -0.79 13.00
N THR A 147 -1.31 -1.91 12.72
CA THR A 147 -0.98 -2.79 11.58
C THR A 147 -1.42 -2.20 10.24
N HIS A 148 -2.23 -1.14 10.22
CA HIS A 148 -2.61 -0.51 8.95
C HIS A 148 -1.46 0.28 8.34
N GLN A 149 -0.49 0.71 9.15
CA GLN A 149 0.68 1.45 8.70
C GLN A 149 1.51 0.70 7.65
N PHE A 150 1.50 -0.64 7.66
CA PHE A 150 2.15 -1.47 6.63
C PHE A 150 1.61 -1.22 5.22
N PHE A 151 0.38 -0.72 5.11
CA PHE A 151 -0.40 -0.69 3.87
C PHE A 151 -0.83 0.71 3.45
N LEU A 152 -0.81 1.66 4.38
CA LEU A 152 -1.03 3.09 4.15
C LEU A 152 0.15 3.66 3.34
N THR A 153 0.05 3.55 2.03
CA THR A 153 1.01 4.10 1.08
C THR A 153 0.40 5.29 0.37
N ASP A 154 1.22 6.30 0.13
CA ASP A 154 0.87 7.40 -0.77
C ASP A 154 0.36 6.88 -2.13
N ARG A 155 -0.42 7.73 -2.82
CA ARG A 155 -0.94 7.48 -4.18
C ARG A 155 -2.05 6.41 -4.25
N SER A 156 -2.69 6.15 -3.11
CA SER A 156 -3.85 5.27 -3.00
C SER A 156 -5.15 6.08 -2.94
N LEU A 157 -6.28 5.47 -3.24
CA LEU A 157 -7.59 6.07 -2.96
C LEU A 157 -8.09 5.60 -1.61
N PHE A 158 -8.56 6.52 -0.77
CA PHE A 158 -9.08 6.22 0.56
C PHE A 158 -10.60 6.34 0.60
N LEU A 159 -11.27 5.28 1.07
CA LEU A 159 -12.67 5.32 1.51
C LEU A 159 -12.69 5.38 3.04
N LEU A 160 -13.00 6.55 3.58
CA LEU A 160 -13.19 6.70 5.02
C LEU A 160 -14.66 6.51 5.38
N VAL A 161 -14.95 5.34 5.93
CA VAL A 161 -16.30 4.88 6.24
C VAL A 161 -16.64 5.17 7.70
N TRP A 162 -17.81 5.75 7.94
CA TRP A 162 -18.32 6.02 9.29
C TRP A 162 -19.82 5.73 9.38
N ASN A 163 -20.27 5.38 10.58
CA ASN A 163 -21.66 5.00 10.82
C ASN A 163 -22.48 6.23 11.23
N ALA A 164 -23.50 6.60 10.45
CA ALA A 164 -24.35 7.76 10.71
C ALA A 164 -25.13 7.66 12.03
N ARG A 165 -25.49 6.45 12.47
CA ARG A 165 -26.23 6.20 13.73
C ARG A 165 -25.41 6.64 14.95
N VAL A 166 -24.15 6.23 14.94
CA VAL A 166 -23.15 6.43 16.00
C VAL A 166 -22.60 7.86 15.98
N GLY A 167 -22.45 8.43 14.78
CA GLY A 167 -21.92 9.78 14.57
C GLY A 167 -20.41 9.79 14.28
N TYR A 168 -19.94 10.87 13.67
CA TYR A 168 -18.56 10.98 13.17
C TYR A 168 -17.50 11.06 14.30
N GLU A 169 -17.85 11.61 15.47
CA GLU A 169 -16.92 11.71 16.61
C GLU A 169 -16.64 10.34 17.24
N GLN A 170 -17.70 9.57 17.47
CA GLN A 170 -17.61 8.21 18.01
C GLN A 170 -17.02 7.24 16.99
N SER A 171 -17.21 7.49 15.69
CA SER A 171 -16.51 6.77 14.61
C SER A 171 -15.05 7.23 14.41
N LYS A 172 -14.50 8.04 15.35
CA LYS A 172 -13.13 8.57 15.35
C LYS A 172 -12.67 9.14 14.00
N LEU A 173 -13.56 9.85 13.29
CA LEU A 173 -13.28 10.35 11.93
C LEU A 173 -12.00 11.20 11.89
N TYR A 174 -11.80 12.06 12.89
CA TYR A 174 -10.61 12.92 12.98
C TYR A 174 -9.32 12.12 13.17
N TYR A 175 -9.33 11.06 13.96
CA TYR A 175 -8.16 10.19 14.14
C TYR A 175 -7.74 9.60 12.80
N TRP A 176 -8.69 9.05 12.04
CA TRP A 176 -8.41 8.48 10.73
C TRP A 176 -7.92 9.52 9.72
N LEU A 177 -8.53 10.71 9.70
CA LEU A 177 -8.08 11.80 8.83
C LEU A 177 -6.68 12.32 9.19
N ASP A 178 -6.37 12.43 10.49
CA ASP A 178 -5.04 12.82 10.96
C ASP A 178 -4.00 11.73 10.62
N THR A 179 -4.35 10.44 10.74
CA THR A 179 -3.51 9.31 10.34
C THR A 179 -3.25 9.29 8.82
N ILE A 180 -4.30 9.44 7.99
CA ILE A 180 -4.14 9.53 6.54
C ILE A 180 -3.29 10.76 6.17
N LYS A 181 -3.51 11.91 6.81
CA LYS A 181 -2.72 13.11 6.55
C LYS A 181 -1.24 12.94 6.90
N ALA A 182 -0.93 12.20 7.96
CA ALA A 182 0.44 11.95 8.39
C ALA A 182 1.18 10.96 7.47
N LEU A 183 0.48 9.94 6.97
CA LEU A 183 1.08 8.83 6.22
C LEU A 183 0.90 8.92 4.70
N SER A 184 -0.13 9.64 4.24
CA SER A 184 -0.49 9.74 2.83
C SER A 184 -1.15 11.09 2.46
N PRO A 185 -0.44 12.22 2.62
CA PRO A 185 -1.02 13.56 2.56
C PRO A 185 -1.64 13.94 1.20
N ASP A 186 -1.11 13.41 0.11
CA ASP A 186 -1.53 13.76 -1.26
C ASP A 186 -2.63 12.83 -1.80
N SER A 187 -2.98 11.79 -1.03
CA SER A 187 -3.91 10.76 -1.46
C SER A 187 -5.37 11.22 -1.31
N PRO A 188 -6.22 11.05 -2.34
CA PRO A 188 -7.62 11.47 -2.29
C PRO A 188 -8.42 10.66 -1.27
N VAL A 189 -9.29 11.36 -0.52
CA VAL A 189 -10.17 10.76 0.49
C VAL A 189 -11.63 11.00 0.13
N LEU A 190 -12.39 9.91 0.03
CA LEU A 190 -13.84 9.91 -0.13
C LEU A 190 -14.47 9.61 1.24
N LEU A 191 -15.27 10.53 1.77
CA LEU A 191 -16.02 10.29 3.01
C LEU A 191 -17.29 9.52 2.70
N VAL A 192 -17.50 8.38 3.37
CA VAL A 192 -18.66 7.52 3.14
C VAL A 192 -19.43 7.33 4.43
N ALA A 193 -20.66 7.86 4.48
CA ALA A 193 -21.58 7.64 5.59
C ALA A 193 -22.43 6.41 5.30
N THR A 194 -22.40 5.42 6.18
CA THR A 194 -23.25 4.23 6.12
C THR A 194 -24.44 4.38 7.07
N HIS A 195 -25.43 3.49 6.92
CA HIS A 195 -26.57 3.40 7.83
C HIS A 195 -27.42 4.68 7.93
N ILE A 196 -27.59 5.36 6.79
CA ILE A 196 -28.40 6.58 6.64
C ILE A 196 -29.91 6.34 6.75
N ASP A 197 -30.32 5.07 6.76
CA ASP A 197 -31.71 4.62 6.90
C ASP A 197 -32.33 5.02 8.25
N GLU A 198 -31.49 5.25 9.28
CA GLU A 198 -31.94 5.57 10.63
C GLU A 198 -31.59 6.99 11.11
N ARG A 199 -30.60 7.67 10.51
CA ARG A 199 -30.15 9.00 10.94
C ARG A 199 -29.46 9.78 9.83
N ASP A 200 -29.72 11.09 9.77
CA ASP A 200 -29.05 12.00 8.83
C ASP A 200 -27.53 12.07 9.08
N ALA A 201 -26.74 11.96 8.00
CA ALA A 201 -25.28 12.00 8.02
C ALA A 201 -24.73 13.43 8.12
N THR A 202 -25.15 14.17 9.16
CA THR A 202 -24.72 15.57 9.35
C THR A 202 -23.26 15.61 9.78
N LEU A 203 -22.42 16.32 9.01
CA LEU A 203 -21.00 16.47 9.29
C LEU A 203 -20.52 17.90 8.97
N PRO A 204 -19.55 18.45 9.72
CA PRO A 204 -18.99 19.78 9.48
C PRO A 204 -18.05 19.75 8.26
N TYR A 205 -18.61 19.58 7.06
CA TYR A 205 -17.85 19.31 5.84
C TYR A 205 -16.92 20.46 5.45
N ASP A 206 -17.36 21.71 5.60
CA ASP A 206 -16.55 22.88 5.24
C ASP A 206 -15.30 23.00 6.12
N ASP A 207 -15.45 22.76 7.43
CA ASP A 207 -14.32 22.77 8.37
C ASP A 207 -13.35 21.61 8.10
N LEU A 208 -13.89 20.41 7.81
CA LEU A 208 -13.10 19.25 7.44
C LEU A 208 -12.33 19.48 6.14
N LYS A 209 -12.98 20.00 5.10
CA LYS A 209 -12.34 20.29 3.82
C LYS A 209 -11.27 21.37 3.93
N HIS A 210 -11.45 22.34 4.84
CA HIS A 210 -10.43 23.33 5.13
C HIS A 210 -9.21 22.72 5.83
N LYS A 211 -9.41 21.81 6.80
CA LYS A 211 -8.32 21.14 7.53
C LYS A 211 -7.62 20.05 6.71
N TYR A 212 -8.36 19.39 5.82
CA TYR A 212 -7.96 18.24 5.00
C TYR A 212 -8.33 18.49 3.53
N PRO A 213 -7.44 19.15 2.76
CA PRO A 213 -7.71 19.53 1.37
C PRO A 213 -7.87 18.35 0.41
N ASN A 214 -7.32 17.18 0.78
CA ASN A 214 -7.39 15.94 0.02
C ASN A 214 -8.77 15.24 0.10
N ILE A 215 -9.71 15.77 0.89
CA ILE A 215 -11.10 15.30 0.88
C ILE A 215 -11.77 15.74 -0.43
N VAL A 216 -12.09 14.76 -1.28
CA VAL A 216 -12.70 15.00 -2.59
C VAL A 216 -14.20 15.29 -2.44
N GLY A 217 -14.88 14.54 -1.56
CA GLY A 217 -16.33 14.66 -1.41
C GLY A 217 -16.88 13.82 -0.26
N ARG A 218 -18.21 13.79 -0.18
CA ARG A 218 -18.97 12.96 0.76
C ARG A 218 -20.08 12.21 0.01
N TRP A 219 -20.27 10.97 0.39
CA TRP A 219 -21.32 10.09 -0.14
C TRP A 219 -22.06 9.42 1.00
N GLU A 220 -23.34 9.20 0.77
CA GLU A 220 -24.26 8.58 1.70
C GLU A 220 -24.72 7.27 1.07
N VAL A 221 -24.52 6.16 1.77
CA VAL A 221 -24.82 4.83 1.26
C VAL A 221 -25.71 4.04 2.20
N CYS A 222 -26.68 3.34 1.62
CA CYS A 222 -27.51 2.36 2.30
C CYS A 222 -27.14 0.97 1.78
N CYS A 223 -26.31 0.24 2.53
CA CYS A 223 -25.81 -1.07 2.10
C CYS A 223 -26.91 -2.15 2.02
N THR A 224 -28.04 -1.97 2.71
CA THR A 224 -29.18 -2.92 2.71
C THR A 224 -30.10 -2.73 1.51
N GLU A 225 -30.37 -1.47 1.10
CA GLU A 225 -31.24 -1.15 -0.02
C GLU A 225 -30.46 -0.88 -1.33
N GLY A 226 -29.13 -0.83 -1.27
CA GLY A 226 -28.25 -0.50 -2.40
C GLY A 226 -28.27 1.00 -2.77
N GLY A 227 -28.94 1.84 -2.00
CA GLY A 227 -29.02 3.28 -2.22
C GLY A 227 -27.64 3.95 -2.14
N GLY A 228 -27.33 4.83 -3.09
CA GLY A 228 -26.07 5.59 -3.13
C GLY A 228 -24.82 4.83 -3.58
N ILE A 229 -24.88 3.49 -3.70
CA ILE A 229 -23.73 2.68 -4.14
C ILE A 229 -23.33 3.01 -5.57
N GLY A 230 -24.28 3.24 -6.48
CA GLY A 230 -23.97 3.64 -7.86
C GLY A 230 -23.21 4.96 -7.94
N GLU A 231 -23.68 5.99 -7.24
CA GLU A 231 -23.02 7.31 -7.19
C GLU A 231 -21.62 7.23 -6.56
N LEU A 232 -21.45 6.38 -5.54
CA LEU A 232 -20.15 6.12 -4.94
C LEU A 232 -19.22 5.38 -5.92
N THR A 233 -19.71 4.38 -6.64
CA THR A 233 -18.93 3.65 -7.66
C THR A 233 -18.48 4.58 -8.78
N ASP A 234 -19.34 5.50 -9.22
CA ASP A 234 -19.00 6.51 -10.23
C ASP A 234 -17.90 7.45 -9.73
N ALA A 235 -18.01 7.90 -8.46
CA ALA A 235 -16.98 8.73 -7.84
C ALA A 235 -15.65 7.99 -7.66
N ILE A 236 -15.68 6.74 -7.21
CA ILE A 236 -14.49 5.88 -7.10
C ILE A 236 -13.86 5.72 -8.48
N THR A 237 -14.64 5.43 -9.51
CA THR A 237 -14.19 5.27 -10.90
C THR A 237 -13.51 6.54 -11.41
N GLN A 238 -14.13 7.70 -11.18
CA GLN A 238 -13.59 8.98 -11.61
C GLN A 238 -12.28 9.32 -10.90
N GLU A 239 -12.22 9.20 -9.57
CA GLU A 239 -11.01 9.52 -8.82
C GLU A 239 -9.90 8.48 -9.04
N ALA A 240 -10.24 7.20 -9.14
CA ALA A 240 -9.31 6.14 -9.48
C ALA A 240 -8.64 6.39 -10.82
N SER A 241 -9.36 6.83 -11.85
CA SER A 241 -8.78 7.13 -13.18
C SER A 241 -7.72 8.23 -13.15
N ARG A 242 -7.72 9.09 -12.12
CA ARG A 242 -6.80 10.22 -11.93
C ARG A 242 -5.64 9.92 -10.99
N LEU A 243 -5.66 8.76 -10.32
CA LEU A 243 -4.60 8.40 -9.38
C LEU A 243 -3.24 8.35 -10.09
N PRO A 244 -2.15 8.63 -9.36
CA PRO A 244 -0.81 8.37 -9.87
C PRO A 244 -0.68 6.90 -10.29
N LEU A 245 0.14 6.65 -11.31
CA LEU A 245 0.36 5.33 -11.93
C LEU A 245 -0.81 4.72 -12.73
N MET A 246 -2.03 5.24 -12.64
CA MET A 246 -3.15 4.74 -13.45
C MET A 246 -2.98 5.07 -14.93
N GLY A 247 -3.11 4.04 -15.76
CA GLY A 247 -2.94 4.15 -17.20
C GLY A 247 -1.49 4.40 -17.61
N GLN A 248 -0.52 4.21 -16.71
CA GLN A 248 0.90 4.27 -17.03
C GLN A 248 1.36 3.03 -17.77
N THR A 249 2.40 3.23 -18.58
CA THR A 249 3.05 2.16 -19.32
C THR A 249 4.12 1.52 -18.47
N TRP A 250 4.20 0.19 -18.48
CA TRP A 250 5.19 -0.59 -17.76
C TRP A 250 5.90 -1.56 -18.71
N PRO A 251 7.20 -1.85 -18.49
CA PRO A 251 7.88 -2.90 -19.25
C PRO A 251 7.15 -4.23 -19.13
N ALA A 252 6.91 -4.91 -20.25
CA ALA A 252 6.21 -6.20 -20.26
C ALA A 252 6.94 -7.24 -19.40
N THR A 253 8.28 -7.29 -19.49
CA THR A 253 9.12 -8.19 -18.70
C THR A 253 9.01 -7.95 -17.19
N TRP A 254 8.78 -6.71 -16.77
CA TRP A 254 8.61 -6.37 -15.36
C TRP A 254 7.27 -6.89 -14.83
N LEU A 255 6.21 -6.78 -15.63
CA LEU A 255 4.90 -7.32 -15.28
C LEU A 255 4.92 -8.86 -15.23
N GLU A 256 5.60 -9.50 -16.19
CA GLU A 256 5.81 -10.96 -16.18
C GLU A 256 6.56 -11.43 -14.93
N ALA A 257 7.61 -10.71 -14.53
CA ALA A 257 8.32 -11.01 -13.29
C ALA A 257 7.45 -10.79 -12.04
N ALA A 258 6.67 -9.71 -11.99
CA ALA A 258 5.74 -9.46 -10.90
C ALA A 258 4.70 -10.58 -10.78
N GLU A 259 4.16 -11.06 -11.90
CA GLU A 259 3.24 -12.20 -11.94
C GLU A 259 3.91 -13.50 -11.47
N ALA A 260 5.15 -13.76 -11.88
CA ALA A 260 5.92 -14.91 -11.41
C ALA A 260 6.19 -14.88 -9.90
N ILE A 261 6.46 -13.69 -9.34
CA ILE A 261 6.64 -13.49 -7.90
C ILE A 261 5.30 -13.70 -7.16
N MET A 262 4.22 -13.11 -7.66
CA MET A 262 2.88 -13.27 -7.07
C MET A 262 2.40 -14.74 -7.11
N ALA A 263 2.78 -15.51 -8.13
CA ALA A 263 2.47 -16.94 -8.22
C ALA A 263 3.12 -17.77 -7.09
N LYS A 264 4.14 -17.22 -6.40
CA LYS A 264 4.80 -17.84 -5.25
C LYS A 264 4.23 -17.39 -3.90
N LYS A 265 3.08 -16.72 -3.87
CA LYS A 265 2.43 -16.22 -2.64
C LYS A 265 2.33 -17.28 -1.53
N GLN A 266 2.10 -18.54 -1.89
CA GLN A 266 2.03 -19.68 -0.96
C GLN A 266 3.31 -19.96 -0.15
N ASP A 267 4.46 -19.47 -0.62
CA ASP A 267 5.74 -19.61 0.08
C ASP A 267 5.83 -18.60 1.26
N ASN A 268 4.88 -17.64 1.36
CA ASN A 268 4.79 -16.53 2.32
C ASN A 268 5.95 -15.51 2.26
N HIS A 269 7.18 -15.97 2.07
CA HIS A 269 8.38 -15.15 1.99
C HIS A 269 9.46 -15.80 1.11
N ILE A 270 10.37 -14.99 0.59
CA ILE A 270 11.58 -15.44 -0.11
C ILE A 270 12.77 -14.57 0.28
N THR A 271 13.98 -15.09 0.09
CA THR A 271 15.21 -14.31 0.25
C THR A 271 15.39 -13.32 -0.91
N ARG A 272 16.15 -12.25 -0.67
CA ARG A 272 16.55 -11.29 -1.70
C ARG A 272 17.22 -11.97 -2.91
N THR A 273 18.07 -12.96 -2.67
CA THR A 273 18.75 -13.72 -3.74
C THR A 273 17.76 -14.50 -4.60
N GLN A 274 16.73 -15.10 -3.99
CA GLN A 274 15.67 -15.79 -4.73
C GLN A 274 14.84 -14.81 -5.56
N LEU A 275 14.49 -13.64 -4.99
CA LEU A 275 13.79 -12.58 -5.71
C LEU A 275 14.58 -12.14 -6.96
N GLN A 276 15.87 -11.85 -6.78
CA GLN A 276 16.77 -11.48 -7.89
C GLN A 276 16.89 -12.60 -8.92
N GLY A 277 16.92 -13.86 -8.49
CA GLY A 277 16.93 -15.02 -9.37
C GLY A 277 15.68 -15.09 -10.25
N ILE A 278 14.48 -14.88 -9.68
CA ILE A 278 13.22 -14.86 -10.44
C ILE A 278 13.24 -13.73 -11.46
N MET A 279 13.63 -12.51 -11.06
CA MET A 279 13.65 -11.35 -11.95
C MET A 279 14.71 -11.48 -13.05
N SER A 280 15.84 -12.12 -12.77
CA SER A 280 16.90 -12.37 -13.76
C SER A 280 16.45 -13.34 -14.86
N VAL A 281 15.59 -14.32 -14.53
CA VAL A 281 14.98 -15.23 -15.53
C VAL A 281 14.09 -14.46 -16.51
N CYS A 282 13.47 -13.38 -16.05
CA CYS A 282 12.66 -12.47 -16.87
C CYS A 282 13.48 -11.37 -17.59
N ASP A 283 14.80 -11.49 -17.65
CA ASP A 283 15.70 -10.55 -18.36
C ASP A 283 15.62 -9.11 -17.82
N ILE A 284 15.48 -8.98 -16.49
CA ILE A 284 15.50 -7.71 -15.76
C ILE A 284 16.90 -7.48 -15.17
N ASP A 285 17.46 -6.32 -15.47
CA ASP A 285 18.74 -5.84 -14.97
C ASP A 285 18.68 -5.44 -13.48
N GLU A 286 19.82 -5.40 -12.80
CA GLU A 286 19.88 -5.11 -11.35
C GLU A 286 19.23 -3.76 -10.99
N GLY A 287 19.40 -2.75 -11.84
CA GLY A 287 18.73 -1.46 -11.72
C GLY A 287 17.21 -1.59 -11.75
N GLY A 288 16.66 -2.35 -12.70
CA GLY A 288 15.23 -2.61 -12.83
C GLY A 288 14.66 -3.50 -11.74
N GLN A 289 15.45 -4.45 -11.22
CA GLN A 289 15.03 -5.35 -10.14
C GLN A 289 14.64 -4.58 -8.88
N ARG A 290 15.46 -3.62 -8.47
CA ARG A 290 15.16 -2.77 -7.30
C ARG A 290 13.92 -1.92 -7.52
N VAL A 291 13.77 -1.38 -8.72
CA VAL A 291 12.61 -0.55 -9.08
C VAL A 291 11.33 -1.35 -9.06
N LEU A 292 11.35 -2.54 -9.67
CA LEU A 292 10.22 -3.44 -9.69
C LEU A 292 9.84 -3.87 -8.26
N ALA A 293 10.82 -4.24 -7.43
CA ALA A 293 10.57 -4.65 -6.05
C ALA A 293 9.90 -3.52 -5.23
N ARG A 294 10.37 -2.27 -5.37
CA ARG A 294 9.74 -1.11 -4.72
C ARG A 294 8.33 -0.84 -5.23
N TRP A 295 8.13 -0.90 -6.55
CA TRP A 295 6.79 -0.75 -7.11
C TRP A 295 5.84 -1.84 -6.60
N MET A 296 6.28 -3.10 -6.53
CA MET A 296 5.48 -4.18 -5.97
C MET A 296 5.18 -3.96 -4.48
N HIS A 297 6.10 -3.37 -3.73
CA HIS A 297 5.89 -2.97 -2.34
C HIS A 297 4.83 -1.87 -2.21
N ASP A 298 4.96 -0.79 -2.99
CA ASP A 298 4.00 0.33 -2.98
C ASP A 298 2.60 -0.13 -3.36
N MET A 299 2.49 -1.04 -4.35
CA MET A 299 1.24 -1.66 -4.75
C MET A 299 0.65 -2.63 -3.70
N GLY A 300 1.41 -2.95 -2.66
CA GLY A 300 1.02 -3.90 -1.60
C GLY A 300 1.01 -5.36 -2.05
N TYR A 301 1.68 -5.69 -3.15
CA TYR A 301 1.84 -7.09 -3.58
C TYR A 301 2.83 -7.83 -2.69
N ILE A 302 3.86 -7.14 -2.20
CA ILE A 302 4.89 -7.68 -1.31
C ILE A 302 5.22 -6.66 -0.21
N LEU A 303 5.90 -7.08 0.86
CA LEU A 303 6.61 -6.16 1.75
C LEU A 303 8.10 -6.31 1.52
N TYR A 304 8.76 -5.21 1.19
CA TYR A 304 10.19 -5.18 0.90
C TYR A 304 10.83 -3.91 1.44
N PHE A 305 11.77 -4.07 2.37
CA PHE A 305 12.40 -2.97 3.10
C PHE A 305 13.88 -2.85 2.71
N ASP A 306 14.15 -2.36 1.50
CA ASP A 306 15.50 -2.35 0.91
C ASP A 306 16.52 -1.46 1.62
N LYS A 307 16.05 -0.46 2.39
CA LYS A 307 16.87 0.48 3.16
C LYS A 307 17.10 0.05 4.61
N ASP A 308 16.41 -0.99 5.07
CA ASP A 308 16.46 -1.43 6.46
C ASP A 308 17.47 -2.58 6.60
N GLU A 309 18.52 -2.36 7.40
CA GLU A 309 19.62 -3.33 7.52
C GLU A 309 19.17 -4.66 8.14
N GLU A 310 18.12 -4.68 8.97
CA GLU A 310 17.61 -5.89 9.62
C GLU A 310 16.53 -6.60 8.78
N LEU A 311 15.88 -5.88 7.85
CA LEU A 311 14.77 -6.42 7.05
C LEU A 311 15.10 -6.64 5.56
N LYS A 312 16.19 -6.08 5.03
CA LYS A 312 16.50 -6.07 3.57
C LYS A 312 16.68 -7.44 2.90
N ASP A 313 17.00 -8.48 3.67
CA ASP A 313 17.37 -9.79 3.12
C ASP A 313 16.17 -10.71 2.89
N THR A 314 15.01 -10.36 3.45
CA THR A 314 13.76 -11.11 3.32
C THR A 314 12.69 -10.27 2.65
N VAL A 315 11.96 -10.89 1.74
CA VAL A 315 10.85 -10.30 0.98
C VAL A 315 9.59 -11.07 1.35
N LEU A 316 8.61 -10.40 1.92
CA LEU A 316 7.35 -11.02 2.33
C LEU A 316 6.39 -11.00 1.12
N LEU A 317 6.03 -12.18 0.63
CA LEU A 317 5.18 -12.37 -0.55
C LEU A 317 3.69 -12.35 -0.24
N ASP A 318 3.33 -12.64 1.01
CA ASP A 318 1.94 -12.56 1.47
C ASP A 318 1.79 -11.58 2.65
N PRO A 319 1.49 -10.31 2.38
CA PRO A 319 1.26 -9.36 3.45
C PRO A 319 0.03 -9.69 4.33
N GLN A 320 -0.93 -10.47 3.84
CA GLN A 320 -2.07 -10.93 4.66
C GLN A 320 -1.62 -11.97 5.69
N TRP A 321 -0.67 -12.84 5.33
CA TRP A 321 -0.05 -13.78 6.26
C TRP A 321 0.68 -13.02 7.38
N VAL A 322 1.47 -12.00 7.02
CA VAL A 322 2.17 -11.14 8.00
C VAL A 322 1.19 -10.50 8.97
N THR A 323 0.12 -9.92 8.43
CA THR A 323 -0.91 -9.27 9.24
C THR A 323 -1.54 -10.25 10.22
N ARG A 324 -1.93 -11.45 9.76
CA ARG A 324 -2.48 -12.49 10.63
C ARG A 324 -1.51 -12.87 11.74
N LYS A 325 -0.22 -13.00 11.43
CA LYS A 325 0.78 -13.34 12.46
C LYS A 325 0.97 -12.25 13.51
N ILE A 326 0.90 -10.99 13.10
CA ILE A 326 0.92 -9.88 14.05
C ILE A 326 -0.40 -9.85 14.85
N SER A 327 -1.53 -10.11 14.21
CA SER A 327 -2.83 -10.26 14.88
C SER A 327 -2.81 -11.35 15.94
N ASP A 328 -2.18 -12.50 15.67
CA ASP A 328 -2.04 -13.60 16.63
C ASP A 328 -1.32 -13.14 17.92
N VAL A 329 -0.27 -12.31 17.78
CA VAL A 329 0.45 -11.71 18.93
C VAL A 329 -0.43 -10.72 19.66
N LEU A 330 -1.12 -9.87 18.89
CA LEU A 330 -1.98 -8.88 19.48
C LEU A 330 -3.12 -9.56 20.21
N GLU A 331 -3.85 -10.54 19.66
CA GLU A 331 -4.99 -11.19 20.31
C GLU A 331 -4.62 -12.18 21.43
N CYS A 332 -3.33 -12.41 21.70
CA CYS A 332 -2.90 -13.38 22.70
C CYS A 332 -3.10 -12.89 24.16
N ASP A 333 -4.03 -13.51 24.89
CA ASP A 333 -4.28 -13.21 26.31
C ASP A 333 -3.07 -13.50 27.21
N ALA A 334 -2.25 -14.50 26.87
CA ALA A 334 -1.07 -14.85 27.66
C ALA A 334 -0.03 -13.71 27.71
N ILE A 335 0.05 -12.90 26.65
CA ILE A 335 0.91 -11.71 26.59
C ILE A 335 0.35 -10.60 27.49
N VAL A 336 -0.98 -10.46 27.60
CA VAL A 336 -1.64 -9.51 28.51
C VAL A 336 -1.40 -9.91 29.98
N GLU A 337 -1.43 -11.21 30.28
CA GLU A 337 -1.07 -11.74 31.59
C GLU A 337 0.42 -11.52 31.90
N GLY A 338 1.29 -11.65 30.89
CA GLY A 338 2.73 -11.36 30.93
C GLY A 338 3.12 -9.89 30.93
N LEU A 339 2.21 -8.97 31.30
CA LEU A 339 2.45 -7.51 31.33
C LEU A 339 2.90 -6.91 29.98
N GLY A 340 2.42 -7.47 28.87
CA GLY A 340 2.78 -7.01 27.52
C GLY A 340 4.20 -7.39 27.09
N ILE A 341 4.92 -8.21 27.87
CA ILE A 341 6.26 -8.67 27.52
C ILE A 341 6.15 -9.81 26.51
N PHE A 342 6.81 -9.63 25.37
CA PHE A 342 6.94 -10.62 24.32
C PHE A 342 8.39 -11.12 24.27
N CYS A 343 8.56 -12.42 24.51
CA CYS A 343 9.84 -13.11 24.61
C CYS A 343 9.86 -14.33 23.68
N GLN A 344 11.02 -14.99 23.58
CA GLN A 344 11.20 -16.16 22.72
C GLN A 344 10.21 -17.31 23.05
N GLU A 345 9.84 -17.50 24.31
CA GLU A 345 8.86 -18.51 24.72
C GLU A 345 7.47 -18.22 24.14
N TYR A 346 7.02 -16.95 24.20
CA TYR A 346 5.76 -16.53 23.59
C TYR A 346 5.83 -16.54 22.06
N MET A 347 6.99 -16.23 21.45
CA MET A 347 7.19 -16.40 20.00
C MET A 347 7.02 -17.85 19.58
N ASP A 348 7.54 -18.79 20.36
CA ASP A 348 7.44 -20.23 20.08
C ASP A 348 6.01 -20.75 20.25
N GLU A 349 5.24 -20.17 21.18
CA GLU A 349 3.82 -20.49 21.39
C GLU A 349 2.93 -19.90 20.29
N VAL A 350 2.96 -18.58 20.12
CA VAL A 350 2.07 -17.83 19.21
C VAL A 350 2.39 -18.14 17.75
N TRP A 351 3.67 -18.29 17.40
CA TRP A 351 4.11 -18.62 16.04
C TRP A 351 4.64 -20.05 15.92
N SER A 352 4.01 -20.97 16.64
CA SER A 352 4.35 -22.40 16.65
C SER A 352 4.33 -23.05 15.25
N ASP A 353 3.54 -22.50 14.32
CA ASP A 353 3.44 -22.97 12.93
C ASP A 353 4.60 -22.48 12.03
N ILE A 354 5.36 -21.46 12.45
CA ILE A 354 6.53 -20.97 11.73
C ILE A 354 7.77 -21.76 12.17
N THR A 355 8.24 -22.72 11.38
CA THR A 355 9.41 -23.53 11.77
C THR A 355 10.74 -22.79 11.66
N ASP A 356 10.79 -21.68 10.93
CA ASP A 356 11.99 -20.88 10.73
C ASP A 356 12.13 -19.80 11.82
N THR A 357 13.12 -19.98 12.70
CA THR A 357 13.43 -19.03 13.78
C THR A 357 13.83 -17.65 13.24
N THR A 358 14.54 -17.60 12.11
CA THR A 358 14.95 -16.32 11.50
C THR A 358 13.75 -15.53 11.02
N MET A 359 12.69 -16.23 10.59
CA MET A 359 11.45 -15.59 10.19
C MET A 359 10.66 -15.03 11.37
N ARG A 360 10.65 -15.74 12.51
CA ARG A 360 10.04 -15.23 13.75
C ARG A 360 10.75 -13.95 14.22
N GLU A 361 12.08 -13.94 14.20
CA GLU A 361 12.87 -12.74 14.52
C GLU A 361 12.58 -11.59 13.56
N HIS A 362 12.48 -11.88 12.26
CA HIS A 362 12.15 -10.86 11.26
C HIS A 362 10.74 -10.28 11.46
N LEU A 363 9.74 -11.10 11.83
CA LEU A 363 8.40 -10.60 12.18
C LEU A 363 8.45 -9.70 13.43
N LEU A 364 9.25 -10.04 14.43
CA LEU A 364 9.46 -9.18 15.59
C LEU A 364 10.09 -7.83 15.19
N ARG A 365 11.13 -7.84 14.35
CA ARG A 365 11.76 -6.60 13.84
C ARG A 365 10.79 -5.76 13.02
N LEU A 366 9.92 -6.43 12.27
CA LEU A 366 8.86 -5.77 11.56
C LEU A 366 7.85 -5.11 12.53
N MET A 367 7.50 -5.74 13.64
CA MET A 367 6.69 -5.12 14.69
C MET A 367 7.38 -3.92 15.36
N GLU A 368 8.69 -4.03 15.63
CA GLU A 368 9.50 -2.93 16.16
C GLU A 368 9.53 -1.73 15.20
N ARG A 369 9.69 -1.98 13.89
CA ARG A 369 9.81 -0.95 12.86
C ARG A 369 8.54 -0.09 12.72
N PHE A 370 7.39 -0.66 13.04
CA PHE A 370 6.05 -0.07 12.92
C PHE A 370 5.44 0.27 14.27
N ASP A 371 6.28 0.46 15.30
CA ASP A 371 5.90 0.95 16.62
C ASP A 371 4.84 0.07 17.35
N LEU A 372 4.71 -1.20 16.95
CA LEU A 372 3.82 -2.18 17.59
C LEU A 372 4.46 -2.78 18.85
N SER A 373 5.77 -2.92 18.81
CA SER A 373 6.57 -3.41 19.91
C SER A 373 7.83 -2.58 20.09
N TYR A 374 8.34 -2.52 21.31
CA TYR A 374 9.58 -1.82 21.62
C TYR A 374 10.55 -2.77 22.31
N ARG A 375 11.75 -2.84 21.77
CA ARG A 375 12.85 -3.60 22.38
C ARG A 375 13.21 -3.03 23.75
N ILE A 376 13.37 -3.89 24.74
CA ILE A 376 13.86 -3.50 26.06
C ILE A 376 15.38 -3.30 25.97
N PRO A 377 15.91 -2.08 26.24
CA PRO A 377 17.35 -1.85 26.20
C PRO A 377 18.09 -2.70 27.24
N ASP A 378 19.28 -3.19 26.87
CA ASP A 378 20.20 -3.93 27.74
C ASP A 378 19.63 -5.22 28.36
N ASP A 379 18.59 -5.78 27.76
CA ASP A 379 17.99 -7.03 28.22
C ASP A 379 18.72 -8.26 27.65
N PRO A 380 19.31 -9.14 28.50
CA PRO A 380 20.04 -10.32 28.04
C PRO A 380 19.17 -11.38 27.34
N GLN A 381 17.84 -11.23 27.39
CA GLN A 381 16.86 -12.12 26.76
C GLN A 381 16.23 -11.53 25.48
N ASP A 382 16.69 -10.36 25.03
CA ASP A 382 16.20 -9.64 23.84
C ASP A 382 14.66 -9.49 23.81
N ARG A 383 14.05 -9.25 24.97
CA ARG A 383 12.58 -9.14 25.09
C ARG A 383 12.09 -7.82 24.53
N SER A 384 10.86 -7.85 24.03
CA SER A 384 10.14 -6.68 23.52
C SER A 384 8.86 -6.46 24.29
N ILE A 385 8.37 -5.22 24.31
CA ILE A 385 7.11 -4.83 24.93
C ILE A 385 6.10 -4.53 23.83
N VAL A 386 4.96 -5.22 23.82
CA VAL A 386 3.85 -4.97 22.91
C VAL A 386 2.94 -3.93 23.56
N VAL A 387 2.93 -2.71 23.01
CA VAL A 387 2.30 -1.54 23.65
C VAL A 387 0.80 -1.71 23.80
N GLU A 388 0.14 -2.24 22.77
CA GLU A 388 -1.31 -2.50 22.76
C GLU A 388 -1.75 -3.53 23.81
N ARG A 389 -0.80 -4.24 24.44
CA ARG A 389 -1.06 -5.28 25.44
C ARG A 389 -0.57 -4.92 26.83
N LEU A 390 -0.07 -3.70 27.02
CA LEU A 390 0.17 -3.15 28.35
C LEU A 390 -1.17 -2.90 29.06
N ARG A 391 -1.21 -3.21 30.36
CA ARG A 391 -2.34 -2.84 31.20
C ARG A 391 -2.37 -1.32 31.35
N LEU A 392 -3.57 -0.75 31.32
CA LEU A 392 -3.81 0.68 31.58
C LEU A 392 -3.45 1.06 33.01
N ASP A 393 -3.65 0.12 33.94
CA ASP A 393 -3.29 0.30 35.34
C ASP A 393 -1.80 0.01 35.55
N PRO A 394 -1.08 0.85 36.32
CA PRO A 394 0.30 0.57 36.67
C PRO A 394 0.39 -0.76 37.43
N PRO A 395 1.47 -1.55 37.25
CA PRO A 395 1.66 -2.74 38.05
C PRO A 395 1.67 -2.39 39.53
N ASP A 396 1.15 -3.28 40.37
CA ASP A 396 1.21 -3.13 41.81
C ASP A 396 2.69 -3.02 42.22
N TYR A 397 3.08 -1.84 42.73
CA TYR A 397 4.41 -1.64 43.28
C TYR A 397 4.51 -2.42 44.60
N GLU A 398 5.23 -3.54 44.60
CA GLU A 398 5.70 -4.19 45.84
C GLU A 398 6.92 -3.49 46.44
#